data_AF-A0A953GZI3-F1
#
_entry.id   AF-A0A953GZI3-F1
#
_cell.length_a   1.000
_cell.length_b   1.000
_cell.length_c   1.000
_cell.angle_alpha   90.00
_cell.angle_beta   90.00
_cell.angle_gamma   90.00
#
_symmetry.space_group_name_H-M   'P 1'
#
loop_
_entity.id
_entity.type
_entity.pdbx_description
1 polymer ?
#
loop_
_entity_poly.entity_id
_entity_poly.type
_entity_poly.pdbx_seq_one_letter_code
_entity_poly.pdbx_strand_id
1 'polypeptide(L)'
;MEFDFSEITAPFRMQPGLSRMPQSARHTRLLHPYSPLFEEKRQVLSLHVEQALLQLENFDPRSALLALAQCLAFEWPESCSLSESILHLHSCGLRLDLQTLEVSI
;
A
#
# COMPACT_ATOMS: atom_id res chain seq x y z
N MET A 1 8.93 26.26 -8.26
CA MET A 1 8.33 26.73 -7.00
C MET A 1 9.29 26.28 -5.91
N GLU A 2 10.02 27.21 -5.29
CA GLU A 2 10.96 26.88 -4.22
C GLU A 2 10.18 26.59 -2.94
N PHE A 3 10.49 25.46 -2.32
CA PHE A 3 9.87 25.01 -1.09
C PHE A 3 10.59 25.64 0.11
N ASP A 4 9.88 26.47 0.88
CA ASP A 4 10.44 27.17 2.04
C ASP A 4 10.24 26.36 3.33
N PHE A 5 11.34 25.92 3.94
CA PHE A 5 11.33 25.14 5.18
C PHE A 5 10.95 25.97 6.41
N SER A 6 10.99 27.31 6.33
CA SER A 6 10.55 28.19 7.42
C SER A 6 9.03 28.17 7.64
N GLU A 7 8.27 27.73 6.64
CA GLU A 7 6.82 27.48 6.74
C GLU A 7 6.50 26.23 7.59
N ILE A 8 7.50 25.39 7.86
CA ILE A 8 7.35 24.21 8.73
C ILE A 8 7.63 24.63 10.17
N THR A 9 6.56 25.00 10.90
CA THR A 9 6.65 25.35 12.32
C THR A 9 6.08 24.26 13.23
N ALA A 10 6.87 23.89 14.26
CA ALA A 10 6.42 23.04 15.35
C ALA A 10 5.97 23.89 16.56
N PRO A 11 4.95 23.47 17.32
CA PRO A 11 4.20 22.22 17.14
C PRO A 11 3.22 22.33 15.98
N PHE A 12 3.21 21.32 15.11
CA PHE A 12 2.14 21.16 14.13
C PHE A 12 0.84 21.07 14.92
N ARG A 13 0.05 22.15 14.94
CA ARG A 13 -1.31 22.06 15.44
C ARG A 13 -2.04 21.16 14.47
N MET A 14 -2.51 20.00 14.93
CA MET A 14 -3.54 19.27 14.22
C MET A 14 -4.64 20.27 13.84
N GLN A 15 -4.94 20.38 12.55
CA GLN A 15 -6.06 21.18 12.07
C GLN A 15 -7.31 20.79 12.89
N PRO A 16 -8.03 21.76 13.48
CA PRO A 16 -9.26 21.46 14.21
C PRO A 16 -10.22 20.73 13.27
N GLY A 17 -10.69 19.54 13.69
CA GLY A 17 -11.56 18.68 12.88
C GLY A 17 -10.97 17.33 12.48
N LEU A 18 -9.68 17.07 12.73
CA LEU A 18 -9.11 15.74 12.58
C LEU A 18 -9.51 14.85 13.78
N SER A 19 -10.50 13.98 13.57
CA SER A 19 -10.88 12.93 14.52
C SER A 19 -10.13 11.63 14.21
N ARG A 20 -9.77 10.87 15.25
CA ARG A 20 -9.26 9.51 15.10
C ARG A 20 -10.25 8.65 14.30
N MET A 21 -9.76 7.88 13.34
CA MET A 21 -10.59 6.91 12.62
C MET A 21 -11.16 5.88 13.61
N PRO A 22 -12.43 5.47 13.45
CA PRO A 22 -12.98 4.34 14.18
C PRO A 22 -12.11 3.09 13.97
N GLN A 23 -12.07 2.20 14.95
CA GLN A 23 -11.32 0.94 14.83
C GLN A 23 -11.84 0.05 13.68
N SER A 24 -13.08 0.25 13.25
CA SER A 24 -13.71 -0.43 12.13
C SER A 24 -13.50 0.24 10.77
N ALA A 25 -12.87 1.41 10.73
CA ALA A 25 -12.66 2.12 9.48
C ALA A 25 -11.62 1.39 8.63
N ARG A 26 -11.90 1.25 7.33
CA ARG A 26 -10.95 0.67 6.40
C ARG A 26 -9.84 1.65 6.08
N HIS A 27 -8.61 1.16 6.15
CA HIS A 27 -7.40 1.90 5.79
C HIS A 27 -7.01 1.65 4.33
N THR A 28 -7.53 0.60 3.70
CA THR A 28 -7.22 0.23 2.32
C THR A 28 -8.45 0.35 1.41
N ARG A 29 -8.20 0.54 0.11
CA ARG A 29 -9.22 0.56 -0.93
C ARG A 29 -8.75 -0.25 -2.12
N LEU A 30 -9.50 -1.30 -2.45
CA LEU A 30 -9.25 -2.08 -3.66
C LEU A 30 -9.55 -1.22 -4.90
N LEU A 31 -8.67 -1.31 -5.89
CA LEU A 31 -8.87 -0.69 -7.18
C LEU A 31 -9.58 -1.67 -8.11
N HIS A 32 -10.65 -1.19 -8.75
CA HIS A 32 -11.35 -1.99 -9.74
C HIS A 32 -10.52 -2.05 -11.03
N PRO A 33 -10.27 -3.24 -11.63
CA PRO A 33 -9.40 -3.39 -12.79
C PRO A 33 -9.80 -2.54 -14.01
N TYR A 34 -11.10 -2.24 -14.15
CA TYR A 34 -11.63 -1.42 -15.24
C TYR A 34 -11.83 0.06 -14.87
N SER A 35 -11.34 0.51 -13.70
CA SER A 35 -11.45 1.92 -13.32
C SER A 35 -10.36 2.77 -13.99
N PRO A 36 -10.64 4.05 -14.31
CA PRO A 36 -9.62 4.97 -14.82
C PRO A 36 -8.37 5.03 -13.92
N LEU A 37 -8.57 5.10 -12.60
CA LEU A 37 -7.47 5.14 -11.62
C LEU A 37 -6.58 3.89 -11.66
N PHE A 38 -7.14 2.70 -11.90
CA PHE A 38 -6.34 1.50 -12.05
C PHE A 38 -5.45 1.59 -13.29
N GLU A 39 -6.01 2.00 -14.41
CA GLU A 39 -5.28 2.14 -15.67
C GLU A 39 -4.18 3.21 -15.57
N GLU A 40 -4.46 4.35 -14.95
CA GLU A 40 -3.48 5.41 -14.69
C GLU A 40 -2.30 4.88 -13.86
N LYS A 41 -2.57 4.17 -12.75
CA LYS A 41 -1.51 3.57 -11.92
C LYS A 41 -0.71 2.52 -12.69
N ARG A 42 -1.37 1.70 -13.50
CA ARG A 42 -0.72 0.69 -14.33
C ARG A 42 0.19 1.34 -15.37
N GLN A 43 -0.25 2.43 -16.01
CA GLN A 43 0.56 3.19 -16.98
C GLN A 43 1.79 3.79 -16.33
N VAL A 44 1.65 4.40 -15.14
CA VAL A 44 2.81 4.92 -14.38
C VAL A 44 3.83 3.81 -14.10
N LEU A 45 3.39 2.66 -13.60
CA LEU A 45 4.29 1.54 -13.31
C LEU A 45 4.89 0.89 -14.57
N SER A 46 4.25 1.06 -15.73
CA SER A 46 4.74 0.51 -17.01
C SER A 46 5.70 1.45 -17.75
N LEU A 47 5.46 2.77 -17.68
CA LEU A 47 6.19 3.78 -18.48
C LEU A 47 7.24 4.55 -17.67
N HIS A 48 7.07 4.62 -16.34
CA HIS A 48 7.87 5.49 -15.47
C HIS A 48 8.38 4.74 -14.23
N VAL A 49 8.73 3.46 -14.38
CA VAL A 49 9.14 2.58 -13.26
C VAL A 49 10.26 3.19 -12.40
N GLU A 50 11.31 3.74 -13.04
CA GLU A 50 12.47 4.37 -12.38
C GLU A 50 12.13 5.63 -11.58
N GLN A 51 10.98 6.25 -11.84
CA GLN A 51 10.51 7.45 -11.14
C GLN A 51 9.42 7.11 -10.12
N ALA A 52 8.68 6.02 -10.34
CA ALA A 52 7.54 5.61 -9.53
C ALA A 52 7.96 4.74 -8.33
N LEU A 53 9.05 3.98 -8.46
CA LEU A 53 9.53 3.07 -7.44
C LEU A 53 10.84 3.59 -6.85
N LEU A 54 10.90 3.65 -5.52
CA LEU A 54 12.11 3.96 -4.77
C LEU A 54 12.38 2.84 -3.77
N GLN A 55 13.57 2.26 -3.86
CA GLN A 55 14.08 1.33 -2.86
C GLN A 55 15.51 1.74 -2.53
N LEU A 56 15.76 2.01 -1.25
CA LEU A 56 17.12 2.24 -0.78
C LEU A 56 17.83 0.90 -0.62
N GLU A 57 19.14 0.92 -0.81
CA GLU A 57 19.99 -0.23 -0.52
C GLU A 57 19.78 -0.66 0.94
N ASN A 58 19.66 -1.97 1.17
CA ASN A 58 19.41 -2.59 2.48
C ASN A 58 18.07 -2.23 3.15
N PHE A 59 17.14 -1.57 2.46
CA PHE A 59 15.78 -1.41 2.97
C PHE A 59 15.07 -2.76 3.03
N ASP A 60 14.59 -3.13 4.22
CA ASP A 60 13.82 -4.35 4.45
C ASP A 60 12.31 -4.06 4.52
N PRO A 61 11.52 -4.37 3.47
CA PRO A 61 10.10 -4.10 3.45
C PRO A 61 9.26 -5.18 4.17
N ARG A 62 9.83 -6.32 4.56
CA ARG A 62 9.06 -7.52 4.92
C ARG A 62 8.07 -7.28 6.06
N SER A 63 8.51 -6.63 7.14
CA SER A 63 7.65 -6.33 8.29
C SER A 63 6.49 -5.41 7.92
N ALA A 64 6.73 -4.41 7.06
CA ALA A 64 5.69 -3.50 6.60
C ALA A 64 4.70 -4.22 5.67
N LEU A 65 5.20 -5.06 4.76
CA LEU A 65 4.36 -5.85 3.86
C LEU A 65 3.53 -6.89 4.63
N LEU A 66 4.07 -7.52 5.67
CA LEU A 66 3.32 -8.43 6.54
C LEU A 66 2.19 -7.72 7.27
N ALA A 67 2.45 -6.54 7.84
CA ALA A 67 1.41 -5.73 8.49
C ALA A 67 0.31 -5.31 7.49
N LEU A 68 0.70 -4.93 6.27
CA LEU A 68 -0.24 -4.58 5.21
C LEU A 68 -1.07 -5.81 4.77
N ALA A 69 -0.45 -6.98 4.63
CA ALA A 69 -1.15 -8.21 4.26
C ALA A 69 -2.16 -8.65 5.34
N GLN A 70 -1.82 -8.51 6.61
CA GLN A 70 -2.75 -8.74 7.72
C GLN A 70 -3.94 -7.78 7.66
N CYS A 71 -3.69 -6.50 7.39
CA CYS A 71 -4.74 -5.49 7.21
C CYS A 71 -5.63 -5.81 6.01
N LEU A 72 -5.05 -6.16 4.86
CA LEU A 72 -5.79 -6.52 3.65
C LEU A 72 -6.68 -7.75 3.87
N ALA A 73 -6.14 -8.82 4.44
CA ALA A 73 -6.89 -10.05 4.71
C ALA A 73 -8.04 -9.82 5.71
N PHE A 74 -7.86 -8.91 6.67
CA PHE A 74 -8.93 -8.51 7.60
C PHE A 74 -10.00 -7.64 6.93
N GLU A 75 -9.61 -6.64 6.13
CA GLU A 75 -10.55 -5.69 5.52
C GLU A 75 -11.28 -6.26 4.31
N TRP A 76 -10.66 -7.19 3.59
CA TRP A 76 -11.12 -7.73 2.30
C TRP A 76 -10.98 -9.27 2.23
N PRO A 77 -11.62 -10.03 3.14
CA PRO A 77 -11.48 -11.50 3.19
C PRO A 77 -11.99 -12.21 1.93
N GLU A 78 -12.89 -11.59 1.17
CA GLU A 78 -13.39 -12.14 -0.09
C GLU A 78 -12.36 -11.98 -1.23
N SER A 79 -11.48 -10.98 -1.14
CA SER A 79 -10.52 -10.65 -2.21
C SER A 79 -9.12 -11.22 -1.96
N CYS A 80 -8.75 -11.45 -0.71
CA CYS A 80 -7.46 -12.02 -0.36
C CYS A 80 -7.48 -12.78 0.96
N SER A 81 -6.51 -13.68 1.11
CA SER A 81 -6.27 -14.44 2.34
C SER A 81 -4.77 -14.42 2.65
N LEU A 82 -4.44 -14.36 3.94
CA LEU A 82 -3.06 -14.50 4.42
C LEU A 82 -2.94 -15.83 5.18
N SER A 83 -2.00 -16.68 4.77
CA SER A 83 -1.63 -17.90 5.48
C SER A 83 -0.14 -17.88 5.77
N GLU A 84 0.24 -17.84 7.05
CA GLU A 84 1.62 -17.67 7.48
C GLU A 84 2.27 -16.41 6.87
N SER A 85 3.15 -16.56 5.87
CA SER A 85 3.75 -15.46 5.11
C SER A 85 3.18 -15.31 3.70
N ILE A 86 2.25 -16.16 3.27
CA ILE A 86 1.75 -16.16 1.89
C ILE A 86 0.47 -15.34 1.81
N LEU A 87 0.56 -14.19 1.15
CA LEU A 87 -0.61 -13.42 0.74
C LEU A 87 -1.12 -13.96 -0.61
N HIS A 88 -2.35 -14.45 -0.63
CA HIS A 88 -3.02 -14.91 -1.83
C HIS A 88 -4.11 -13.90 -2.25
N LEU A 89 -4.05 -13.43 -3.49
CA LEU A 89 -5.02 -12.54 -4.11
C LEU A 89 -5.95 -13.35 -5.02
N HIS A 90 -7.18 -13.57 -4.58
CA HIS A 90 -8.09 -14.55 -5.20
C HIS A 90 -8.45 -14.22 -6.65
N SER A 91 -8.64 -12.92 -6.95
CA SER A 91 -9.13 -12.47 -8.25
C SER A 91 -8.11 -12.64 -9.39
N CYS A 92 -6.82 -12.66 -9.09
CA CYS A 92 -5.75 -12.81 -10.08
C CYS A 92 -4.89 -14.06 -9.88
N GLY A 93 -5.21 -14.92 -8.90
CA GLY A 93 -4.44 -16.12 -8.57
C GLY A 93 -3.05 -15.85 -7.99
N LEU A 94 -2.67 -14.59 -7.79
CA LEU A 94 -1.33 -14.19 -7.39
C LEU A 94 -1.05 -14.60 -5.95
N ARG A 95 0.11 -15.21 -5.72
CA ARG A 95 0.63 -15.56 -4.39
C ARG A 95 1.97 -14.86 -4.18
N LEU A 96 2.06 -14.09 -3.10
CA LEU A 96 3.26 -13.40 -2.68
C LEU A 96 3.75 -14.01 -1.36
N ASP A 97 4.97 -14.54 -1.34
CA ASP A 97 5.62 -14.93 -0.09
C ASP A 97 6.32 -13.69 0.51
N LEU A 98 5.84 -13.24 1.65
CA LEU A 98 6.29 -12.02 2.31
C LEU A 98 7.64 -12.16 3.02
N GLN A 99 8.18 -13.39 3.14
CA GLN A 99 9.52 -13.62 3.67
C GLN A 99 10.58 -13.56 2.57
N THR A 100 10.34 -14.26 1.45
CA THR A 100 11.27 -14.34 0.32
C THR A 100 11.06 -13.22 -0.70
N LEU A 101 9.90 -12.55 -0.66
CA LEU A 101 9.42 -11.58 -1.65
C LEU A 101 9.19 -12.18 -3.05
N GLU A 102 9.09 -13.50 -3.14
CA GLU A 102 8.79 -14.19 -4.39
C GLU A 102 7.31 -14.10 -4.75
N VAL A 103 7.05 -13.92 -6.04
CA VAL A 103 5.70 -13.85 -6.61
C VAL A 103 5.47 -15.06 -7.51
N SER A 104 4.33 -15.71 -7.34
CA SER A 104 3.85 -16.80 -8.21
C SER A 104 2.40 -16.57 -8.63
N ILE A 105 2.00 -17.19 -9.73
CA ILE A 105 0.65 -17.15 -10.32
C ILE A 105 0.14 -18.58 -10.44
#